data_AF-A0A333KLP1-F1
#
_entry.id   AF-A0A333KLP1-F1
#
_cell.length_a   1.000
_cell.length_b   1.000
_cell.length_c   1.000
_cell.angle_alpha   90.00
_cell.angle_beta   90.00
_cell.angle_gamma   90.00
#
_symmetry.space_group_name_H-M   'P 1'
#
loop_
_entity.id
_entity.type
_entity.pdbx_description
1 polymer ?
#
loop_
_entity_poly.entity_id
_entity_poly.type
_entity_poly.pdbx_seq_one_letter_code
_entity_poly.pdbx_strand_id
1 'polypeptide(L)' 'MKSGISGAVSQLNSKTSLYRGFTILKLPRKKPYSRQRYQITHSGHYFGIDFALAEACKTIDRIINKNRFITH' A
#
# COMPACT_ATOMS: atom_id res chain seq x y z
N MET A 1 17.93 -2.83 -17.00
CA MET A 1 17.09 -1.74 -16.48
C MET A 1 16.81 -2.00 -15.00
N LYS A 2 17.68 -1.53 -14.09
CA LYS A 2 17.50 -1.69 -12.64
C LYS A 2 16.97 -0.38 -12.06
N SER A 3 15.65 -0.19 -12.02
CA SER A 3 15.06 0.77 -11.07
C SER A 3 14.77 0.01 -9.77
N GLY A 4 15.84 -0.36 -9.09
CA GLY A 4 15.80 -0.97 -7.77
C GLY A 4 15.67 0.12 -6.72
N ILE A 5 14.59 0.90 -6.73
CA ILE A 5 14.20 1.63 -5.52
C ILE A 5 13.69 0.56 -4.57
N SER A 6 14.57 -0.11 -3.83
CA SER A 6 14.18 -0.93 -2.68
C SER A 6 13.48 0.00 -1.71
N GLY A 7 12.17 0.19 -1.90
CA GLY A 7 11.39 1.18 -1.20
C GLY A 7 11.40 0.78 0.26
N ALA A 8 12.12 1.50 1.10
CA ALA A 8 11.99 1.28 2.53
C ALA A 8 10.56 1.68 2.91
N VAL A 9 9.82 0.76 3.54
CA VAL A 9 8.53 1.11 4.12
C VAL A 9 8.82 2.08 5.26
N SER A 10 8.44 3.34 5.08
CA SER A 10 8.65 4.38 6.08
C SER A 10 7.38 4.47 6.93
N GLN A 11 7.45 4.10 8.21
CA GLN A 11 6.31 4.30 9.11
C GLN A 11 6.20 5.79 9.45
N LEU A 12 5.06 6.39 9.13
CA LEU A 12 4.74 7.75 9.53
C LEU A 12 4.10 7.77 10.93
N ASN A 13 3.23 6.79 11.20
CA ASN A 13 2.67 6.54 12.52
C ASN A 13 2.40 5.05 12.72
N SER A 14 2.00 4.64 13.93
CA SER A 14 1.74 3.23 14.27
C SER A 14 0.68 2.53 13.39
N LYS A 15 -0.11 3.31 12.64
CA LYS A 15 -1.15 2.84 11.73
C LYS A 15 -0.88 3.18 10.27
N THR A 16 0.10 4.01 9.94
CA THR A 16 0.26 4.57 8.59
C THR A 16 1.70 4.40 8.16
N SER A 17 1.87 3.69 7.06
CA SER A 17 3.15 3.45 6.44
C SER A 17 3.16 4.01 5.03
N LEU A 18 4.29 4.56 4.61
CA LEU A 18 4.52 5.04 3.27
C LEU A 18 5.42 4.06 2.52
N TYR A 19 5.06 3.74 1.29
CA TYR A 19 5.83 2.85 0.43
C TYR A 19 5.78 3.32 -1.02
N ARG A 20 6.92 3.73 -1.57
CA ARG A 20 7.06 4.19 -2.96
C ARG A 20 6.01 5.25 -3.37
N GLY A 21 5.69 6.19 -2.48
CA GLY A 21 4.68 7.24 -2.68
C GLY A 21 3.25 6.85 -2.28
N PHE A 22 2.97 5.56 -2.07
CA PHE A 22 1.66 5.08 -1.61
C PHE A 22 1.56 5.12 -0.09
N THR A 23 0.36 5.40 0.39
CA THR A 23 -0.03 5.37 1.80
C THR A 23 -0.73 4.05 2.11
N ILE A 24 -0.14 3.27 3.00
CA ILE A 24 -0.66 2.01 3.54
C ILE A 24 -1.20 2.27 4.95
N LEU A 25 -2.53 2.27 5.07
CA LEU A 25 -3.23 2.49 6.33
C LEU A 25 -3.66 1.17 6.96
N LYS A 26 -3.11 0.87 8.13
CA LYS A 26 -3.49 -0.24 9.00
C LYS A 26 -4.83 0.07 9.67
N LEU A 27 -5.88 -0.62 9.23
CA LEU A 27 -7.22 -0.47 9.77
C LEU A 27 -7.36 -1.12 11.15
N PRO A 28 -8.19 -0.58 12.06
CA PRO A 28 -8.46 -1.22 13.34
C PRO A 28 -9.12 -2.60 13.13
N ARG A 29 -8.68 -3.59 13.90
CA ARG A 29 -9.34 -4.90 13.96
C ARG A 29 -10.65 -4.74 14.71
N LYS A 30 -11.77 -4.73 13.99
CA LYS A 30 -13.12 -4.69 14.56
C LYS A 30 -13.89 -5.91 14.05
N LYS A 31 -14.58 -6.62 14.95
CA LYS A 31 -15.54 -7.67 14.55
C LYS A 31 -16.52 -7.06 13.53
N PRO A 32 -16.81 -7.73 12.40
CA PRO A 32 -16.67 -9.17 12.11
C PRO A 32 -15.32 -9.60 11.50
N TYR A 33 -14.39 -8.69 11.20
CA TYR A 33 -13.14 -9.02 10.53
C TYR A 33 -12.03 -9.30 11.55
N SER A 34 -11.73 -10.58 11.77
CA SER A 34 -10.65 -11.02 12.68
C SER A 34 -9.25 -10.70 12.14
N ARG A 35 -9.12 -10.44 10.84
CA ARG A 35 -7.83 -10.21 10.17
C ARG A 35 -7.44 -8.74 10.17
N GLN A 36 -6.13 -8.50 10.28
CA GLN A 36 -5.55 -7.19 10.05
C GLN A 36 -5.79 -6.79 8.59
N ARG A 37 -6.22 -5.55 8.37
CA ARG A 37 -6.40 -4.99 7.03
C ARG A 37 -5.49 -3.78 6.84
N TYR A 38 -4.97 -3.65 5.64
CA TYR A 38 -4.09 -2.60 5.18
C TYR A 38 -4.70 -1.99 3.92
N GLN A 39 -5.21 -0.77 4.04
CA GLN A 39 -5.77 -0.02 2.94
C GLN A 39 -4.66 0.70 2.19
N ILE A 40 -4.66 0.59 0.86
CA ILE A 40 -3.68 1.23 -0.02
C ILE A 40 -4.34 2.44 -0.68
N THR A 41 -3.74 3.60 -0.49
CA THR A 41 -4.19 4.87 -1.05
C THR A 41 -3.02 5.62 -1.64
N HIS A 42 -3.23 6.41 -2.67
CA HIS A 42 -2.21 7.29 -3.23
C HIS A 42 -2.87 8.57 -3.72
N SER A 43 -2.38 9.73 -3.24
CA SER A 43 -2.90 11.05 -3.61
C SER A 43 -4.43 11.19 -3.53
N GLY A 44 -5.06 10.60 -2.51
CA GLY A 44 -6.52 10.63 -2.32
C GLY A 44 -7.30 9.55 -3.06
N HIS A 45 -6.66 8.76 -3.94
CA HIS A 45 -7.29 7.64 -4.63
C HIS A 45 -7.13 6.33 -3.86
N TYR A 46 -8.18 5.52 -3.83
CA TYR A 46 -8.19 4.19 -3.23
C TYR A 46 -7.80 3.12 -4.26
N PHE A 47 -6.83 2.28 -3.90
CA PHE A 47 -6.31 1.21 -4.78
C PHE A 47 -6.68 -0.20 -4.30
N GLY A 48 -7.08 -0.36 -3.04
CA GLY A 48 -7.48 -1.67 -2.51
C GLY A 48 -7.23 -1.83 -1.02
N ILE A 49 -7.56 -3.03 -0.53
CA ILE A 49 -7.25 -3.49 0.83
C ILE A 49 -6.56 -4.85 0.73
N ASP A 50 -5.45 -4.98 1.43
CA ASP A 50 -4.71 -6.22 1.61
C ASP A 50 -4.72 -6.66 3.08
N PHE A 51 -4.52 -7.95 3.33
CA PHE A 51 -4.51 -8.52 4.68
C PHE A 51 -3.11 -8.57 5.32
N ALA A 52 -2.08 -8.31 4.52
CA ALA A 52 -0.68 -8.28 4.95
C ALA A 52 0.04 -7.08 4.34
N LEU A 53 0.98 -6.52 5.10
CA LEU A 53 1.81 -5.40 4.63
C LEU A 53 2.63 -5.79 3.39
N ALA A 54 3.15 -7.03 3.37
CA ALA A 54 3.91 -7.54 2.24
C ALA A 54 3.06 -7.66 0.95
N GLU A 55 1.80 -8.07 1.07
CA GLU A 55 0.89 -8.11 -0.08
C GLU A 55 0.56 -6.71 -0.58
N ALA A 56 0.35 -5.76 0.34
CA ALA A 56 0.19 -4.35 -0.02
C ALA A 56 1.39 -3.80 -0.79
N CYS A 57 2.62 -4.09 -0.34
CA CYS A 57 3.83 -3.71 -1.06
C CYS A 57 3.89 -4.35 -2.45
N LYS A 58 3.58 -5.65 -2.59
CA LYS A 58 3.53 -6.33 -3.90
C LYS A 58 2.44 -5.74 -4.82
N THR A 59 1.32 -5.33 -4.26
CA THR A 59 0.24 -4.66 -5.02
C THR A 59 0.74 -3.32 -5.55
N ILE A 60 1.40 -2.52 -4.72
CA ILE A 60 2.03 -1.26 -5.11
C ILE A 60 3.12 -1.49 -6.16
N ASP A 61 3.99 -2.49 -5.98
CA ASP A 61 5.01 -2.85 -6.95
C ASP A 61 4.39 -3.25 -8.29
N ARG A 62 3.28 -3.99 -8.28
CA ARG A 62 2.52 -4.33 -9.49
C ARG A 62 1.90 -3.08 -10.14
N ILE A 63 1.38 -2.13 -9.37
CA ILE A 63 0.81 -0.87 -9.89
C ILE A 63 1.88 -0.04 -10.58
N ILE A 64 3.03 0.15 -9.91
CA ILE A 64 4.18 0.91 -10.43
C ILE A 64 4.77 0.21 -11.65
N ASN A 65 5.02 -1.10 -11.58
CA ASN A 65 5.62 -1.87 -12.67
C ASN A 65 4.72 -1.95 -13.90
N LYS A 66 3.39 -2.00 -13.72
CA LYS A 66 2.43 -1.98 -14.85
C LYS A 66 2.27 -0.61 -15.50
N ASN A 67 2.97 0.44 -15.04
CA ASN A 67 2.84 1.81 -15.54
C ASN A 67 1.38 2.29 -15.60
N ARG A 68 0.50 1.71 -14.76
CA ARG A 68 -0.97 1.86 -14.82
C ARG A 68 -1.45 3.16 -14.18
N PHE A 69 -0.63 4.20 -14.21
CA PHE A 69 -1.09 5.58 -14.11
C PHE A 69 -1.67 5.99 -15.46
N ILE A 70 -2.75 5.33 -15.87
CA ILE A 70 -3.61 5.84 -16.93
C ILE A 70 -4.51 6.87 -16.24
N THR A 71 -4.01 8.10 -16.18
CA THR A 71 -4.84 9.29 -16.09
C THR A 71 -5.74 9.28 -17.33
N HIS A 72 -7.05 9.15 -17.14
CA HIS A 72 -8.05 9.43 -18.16
C HIS A 72 -8.89 10.61 -17.67
#